data_AF-A0A401Y2J1-F1
#
_entry.id   AF-A0A401Y2J1-F1
#
_cell.length_a   1.000
_cell.length_b   1.000
_cell.length_c   1.000
_cell.angle_alpha   90.00
_cell.angle_beta   90.00
_cell.angle_gamma   90.00
#
_symmetry.space_group_name_H-M   'P 1'
#
loop_
_entity.id
_entity.type
_entity.pdbx_description
1 polymer ?
#
loop_
_entity_poly.entity_id
_entity_poly.type
_entity_poly.pdbx_seq_one_letter_code
_entity_poly.pdbx_strand_id
1 'polypeptide(L)'
;MSEDRASDPAPATSPPAQPGTADAFVCETCGAPLGRGYRFCSQPCWHQWQREHPPRLEREEPTHEEVMAEMREAYARARKEATA
;
A
#
# COMPACT_ATOMS: atom_id res chain seq x y z
N MET A 1 52.45 -1.14 -52.59
CA MET A 1 52.76 -2.40 -51.89
C MET A 1 52.44 -2.16 -50.44
N SER A 2 51.25 -2.59 -50.01
CA SER A 2 51.08 -3.82 -49.20
C SER A 2 51.39 -3.52 -47.74
N GLU A 3 50.59 -3.81 -46.73
CA GLU A 3 49.33 -4.55 -46.56
C GLU A 3 49.07 -4.50 -45.04
N ASP A 4 47.80 -4.65 -44.62
CA ASP A 4 47.41 -5.34 -43.37
C ASP A 4 47.86 -4.78 -41.99
N ARG A 5 47.12 -4.84 -40.88
CA ARG A 5 45.97 -5.66 -40.50
C ARG A 5 45.38 -5.09 -39.21
N ALA A 6 44.08 -5.28 -39.08
CA ALA A 6 43.22 -5.07 -37.92
C ALA A 6 43.88 -5.20 -36.53
N SER A 7 43.64 -4.19 -35.69
CA SER A 7 43.41 -4.37 -34.26
C SER A 7 42.63 -3.15 -33.75
N ASP A 8 41.35 -3.09 -34.12
CA ASP A 8 40.38 -2.30 -33.38
C ASP A 8 39.92 -3.19 -32.20
N PRO A 9 40.28 -2.88 -30.95
CA PRO A 9 39.68 -3.58 -29.83
C PRO A 9 38.22 -3.13 -29.75
N ALA A 10 37.31 -3.98 -30.24
CA ALA A 10 35.89 -3.81 -30.04
C ALA A 10 35.63 -3.46 -28.56
N PRO A 11 34.80 -2.45 -28.25
CA PRO A 11 34.48 -2.12 -26.87
C PRO A 11 33.87 -3.36 -26.23
N ALA A 12 34.42 -3.76 -25.08
CA ALA A 12 33.90 -4.85 -24.28
C ALA A 12 32.40 -4.60 -24.05
N THR A 13 31.57 -5.40 -24.70
CA THR A 13 30.13 -5.42 -24.47
C THR A 13 29.95 -5.85 -23.02
N SER A 14 29.68 -4.87 -22.15
CA SER A 14 29.19 -5.17 -20.80
C SER A 14 28.05 -6.19 -20.93
N PRO A 15 28.02 -7.23 -20.09
CA PRO A 15 26.89 -8.17 -20.09
C PRO A 15 25.58 -7.36 -19.97
N PRO A 16 24.50 -7.78 -20.65
CA PRO A 16 23.22 -7.09 -20.53
C PRO A 16 22.91 -6.98 -19.05
N ALA A 17 22.64 -5.74 -18.60
CA ALA A 17 22.14 -5.49 -17.27
C ALA A 17 21.00 -6.48 -17.05
N GLN A 18 21.24 -7.48 -16.20
CA GLN A 18 20.17 -8.37 -15.80
C GLN A 18 19.08 -7.45 -15.29
N PRO A 19 17.82 -7.60 -15.76
CA PRO A 19 16.72 -6.92 -15.11
C PRO A 19 16.67 -7.55 -13.73
N GLY A 20 17.42 -6.96 -12.80
CA GLY A 20 17.13 -7.10 -11.39
C GLY A 20 15.63 -6.86 -11.32
N THR A 21 14.94 -7.78 -10.69
CA THR A 21 13.56 -7.62 -10.25
C THR A 21 13.53 -6.38 -9.36
N ALA A 22 13.63 -5.20 -9.97
CA ALA A 22 13.28 -3.95 -9.37
C ALA A 22 11.82 -4.17 -9.09
N ASP A 23 11.47 -4.35 -7.82
CA ASP A 23 10.10 -4.25 -7.34
C ASP A 23 9.45 -3.13 -8.13
N ALA A 24 8.63 -3.51 -9.10
CA ALA A 24 8.00 -2.57 -9.99
C ALA A 24 6.94 -1.92 -9.12
N PHE A 25 7.21 -0.70 -8.66
CA PHE A 25 6.21 0.09 -7.98
C PHE A 25 5.09 0.32 -8.98
N VAL A 26 3.88 -0.12 -8.66
CA VAL A 26 2.71 0.02 -9.52
C VAL A 26 1.64 0.83 -8.81
N CYS A 27 0.85 1.56 -9.58
CA CYS A 27 -0.32 2.26 -9.08
C CYS A 27 -1.31 1.27 -8.49
N GLU A 28 -1.70 1.47 -7.23
CA GLU A 28 -2.64 0.58 -6.55
C GLU A 28 -4.03 0.55 -7.22
N THR A 29 -4.40 1.60 -7.94
CA THR A 29 -5.71 1.69 -8.60
C THR A 29 -5.73 1.06 -9.99
N CYS A 30 -4.68 1.25 -10.81
CA CYS A 30 -4.71 0.89 -12.23
C CYS A 30 -3.55 0.01 -12.71
N GLY A 31 -2.58 -0.32 -11.84
CA GLY A 31 -1.43 -1.15 -12.17
C GLY A 31 -0.35 -0.49 -13.03
N ALA A 32 -0.49 0.79 -13.38
CA ALA A 32 0.52 1.51 -14.17
C ALA A 32 1.87 1.59 -13.42
N PRO A 33 3.03 1.48 -14.11
CA PRO A 33 4.34 1.57 -13.48
C PRO A 33 4.59 2.96 -12.89
N LEU A 34 5.24 2.99 -11.72
CA LEU A 34 5.55 4.18 -10.94
C LEU A 34 7.05 4.29 -10.64
N GLY A 35 7.49 5.52 -10.42
CA GLY A 35 8.79 5.78 -9.80
C GLY A 35 8.77 5.42 -8.31
N ARG A 36 9.95 5.18 -7.73
CA ARG A 36 10.09 4.94 -6.28
C ARG A 36 9.49 6.09 -5.48
N GLY A 37 8.77 5.75 -4.40
CA GLY A 37 8.18 6.73 -3.47
C GLY A 37 6.78 7.22 -3.86
N TYR A 38 6.25 6.83 -5.02
CA TYR A 38 4.88 7.14 -5.42
C TYR A 38 3.97 5.93 -5.23
N ARG A 39 2.75 6.21 -4.75
CA ARG A 39 1.68 5.20 -4.56
C ARG A 39 0.62 5.22 -5.66
N PHE A 40 0.41 6.38 -6.30
CA PHE A 40 -0.60 6.58 -7.34
C PHE A 40 0.01 7.30 -8.55
N CYS A 41 -0.43 6.94 -9.76
CA CYS A 41 0.09 7.54 -11.00
C CYS A 41 -0.52 8.91 -11.31
N SER A 42 -1.68 9.23 -10.74
CA SER A 42 -2.43 10.44 -11.05
C SER A 42 -3.45 10.78 -9.96
N GLN A 43 -3.89 12.03 -9.92
CA GLN A 43 -4.94 12.49 -8.99
C GLN A 43 -6.27 11.70 -9.15
N PRO A 44 -6.75 11.35 -10.36
CA PRO A 44 -7.95 10.52 -10.50
C PRO A 44 -7.84 9.14 -9.85
N CYS A 45 -6.67 8.48 -9.95
CA CYS A 45 -6.43 7.19 -9.31
C CYS A 45 -6.46 7.31 -7.78
N TRP A 46 -5.82 8.35 -7.23
CA TRP A 46 -5.89 8.65 -5.80
C TRP A 46 -7.33 8.90 -5.32
N HIS A 47 -8.11 9.71 -6.03
CA HIS A 47 -9.52 9.96 -5.67
C HIS A 47 -10.37 8.69 -5.78
N GLN A 48 -10.12 7.80 -6.73
CA GLN A 48 -10.81 6.52 -6.81
C GLN A 48 -10.49 5.66 -5.60
N TRP A 49 -9.19 5.52 -5.27
CA TRP A 49 -8.75 4.79 -4.09
C TRP A 49 -9.40 5.35 -2.81
N GLN A 50 -9.50 6.67 -2.64
CA GLN A 50 -10.16 7.28 -1.48
C GLN A 50 -11.66 6.96 -1.37
N ARG A 51 -12.36 6.76 -2.50
CA ARG A 51 -13.78 6.36 -2.47
C ARG A 51 -13.95 4.91 -2.04
N GLU A 52 -13.02 4.05 -2.44
CA GLU A 52 -12.99 2.63 -2.09
C GLU A 52 -12.45 2.40 -0.67
N HIS A 53 -11.59 3.30 -0.21
CA HIS A 53 -10.97 3.31 1.11
C HIS A 53 -11.24 4.66 1.80
N PRO A 54 -12.50 4.94 2.18
CA PRO A 54 -12.80 6.14 2.93
C PRO A 54 -11.96 6.14 4.20
N PRO A 55 -11.42 7.30 4.63
CA PRO A 55 -10.79 7.38 5.94
C PRO A 55 -11.82 6.86 6.93
N ARG A 56 -11.40 5.93 7.80
CA ARG A 56 -12.23 5.61 8.96
C ARG A 56 -12.41 6.92 9.70
N LEU A 57 -13.60 7.50 9.60
CA LEU A 57 -14.05 8.48 10.56
C LEU A 57 -13.88 7.75 11.89
N GLU A 58 -12.94 8.23 12.70
CA GLU A 58 -12.73 7.71 14.04
C GLU A 58 -14.10 7.73 14.70
N ARG A 59 -14.64 6.54 14.95
CA ARG A 59 -15.89 6.40 15.67
C ARG A 59 -15.62 7.10 16.99
N GLU A 60 -16.39 8.16 17.29
CA GLU A 60 -16.28 8.89 18.56
C GLU A 60 -16.13 7.85 19.68
N GLU A 61 -15.00 7.92 20.38
CA GLU A 61 -14.76 7.00 21.48
C GLU A 61 -15.90 7.21 22.48
N PRO A 62 -16.58 6.14 22.92
CA PRO A 62 -17.67 6.28 23.86
C PRO A 62 -17.13 6.96 25.11
N THR A 63 -17.87 7.94 25.60
CA THR A 63 -17.51 8.66 26.81
C THR A 63 -17.43 7.69 27.98
N HIS A 64 -16.66 8.03 29.01
CA HIS A 64 -16.57 7.22 30.22
C HIS A 64 -17.95 6.95 30.84
N GLU A 65 -18.86 7.92 30.75
CA GLU A 65 -20.23 7.78 31.24
C GLU A 65 -21.02 6.74 30.45
N GLU A 66 -20.94 6.75 29.12
CA GLU A 66 -21.60 5.78 28.25
C GLU A 66 -21.07 4.36 28.50
N VAL A 67 -19.75 4.19 28.59
CA VAL A 67 -19.13 2.90 28.91
C VAL A 67 -19.61 2.38 30.26
N MET A 68 -19.67 3.23 31.28
CA MET A 68 -20.14 2.85 32.61
C MET A 68 -21.66 2.60 32.64
N ALA A 69 -22.45 3.23 31.77
CA ALA A 69 -23.87 2.94 31.60
C ALA A 69 -24.08 1.55 30.97
N GLU A 70 -23.42 1.27 29.84
CA GLU A 70 -23.49 -0.03 29.17
C GLU A 70 -23.07 -1.18 30.11
N MET A 71 -21.99 -0.97 30.88
CA MET A 71 -21.51 -1.95 31.84
C MET A 71 -22.55 -2.21 32.94
N ARG A 72 -23.17 -1.16 33.51
CA ARG A 72 -24.22 -1.31 34.53
C ARG A 72 -25.43 -2.09 33.99
N GLU A 73 -25.84 -1.81 32.76
CA GLU A 73 -26.94 -2.55 32.12
C GLU A 73 -26.60 -4.02 31.89
N ALA A 74 -25.37 -4.31 31.45
CA ALA A 74 -24.89 -5.68 31.27
C ALA A 74 -24.91 -6.46 32.58
N TYR A 75 -24.43 -5.86 33.67
CA TYR A 75 -24.48 -6.47 35.01
C TYR A 75 -25.93 -6.69 35.48
N ALA A 76 -26.83 -5.74 35.23
CA ALA A 76 -28.24 -5.89 35.61
C ALA A 76 -28.92 -7.04 34.86
N ARG A 77 -28.61 -7.24 33.57
CA ARG A 77 -29.11 -8.39 32.79
C ARG A 77 -28.58 -9.71 33.32
N ALA A 78 -27.26 -9.82 33.48
CA ALA A 78 -26.61 -11.05 33.99
C ALA A 78 -27.16 -11.46 35.37
N ARG A 79 -27.40 -10.48 36.26
CA ARG A 79 -27.99 -10.75 37.56
C ARG A 79 -29.42 -11.30 37.45
N LYS A 80 -30.25 -10.75 36.57
CA LYS A 80 -31.63 -11.23 36.37
C LYS A 80 -31.63 -12.68 35.88
N GLU A 81 -30.77 -12.99 34.91
CA GLU A 81 -30.61 -14.35 34.37
C GLU A 81 -30.13 -15.35 35.41
N ALA A 82 -29.23 -14.94 36.31
CA ALA A 82 -28.74 -15.80 37.38
C ALA A 82 -29.76 -16.09 38.50
N THR A 83 -30.85 -15.30 38.56
CA THR A 83 -31.91 -15.44 39.59
C THR A 83 -33.24 -15.95 39.03
N ALA A 84 -33.31 -16.22 37.72
CA ALA A 84 -34.44 -16.82 37.04
C ALA A 84 -34.29 -18.35 37.01
#